data_AF-A0AAW2CBU9-F1
#
_entry.id   AF-A0AAW2CBU9-F1
#
_cell.length_a   1.000
_cell.length_b   1.000
_cell.length_c   1.000
_cell.angle_alpha   90.00
_cell.angle_beta   90.00
_cell.angle_gamma   90.00
#
_symmetry.space_group_name_H-M   'P 1'
#
loop_
_entity.id
_entity.type
_entity.pdbx_description
1 polymer ?
#
loop_
_entity_poly.entity_id
_entity_poly.type
_entity_poly.pdbx_seq_one_letter_code
_entity_poly.pdbx_strand_id
1 'polypeptide(L)'
;MAATTASFPKPLLNFSAKPPGVELWAVFDVPKDQVDASWKNLTHTLSGLFCASINFLESSTTYSAHEWGFHPPSGGLRYGTLPREAVCTENLTPWLKLLPCRDKAGLSALLDRPSIYRGFYHSQWLRLTSSEFHSNGMESGIVLEQALTVVLQPNSHKMSTTFSSETKLQPSWSLSSIFGRKVTGRCVLT
;
A
#
# COMPACT_ATOMS: atom_id res chain seq x y z
N MET A 1 -28.26 -25.91 -8.16
CA MET A 1 -27.82 -24.67 -8.83
C MET A 1 -26.33 -24.54 -8.56
N ALA A 2 -25.52 -24.68 -9.60
CA ALA A 2 -24.07 -24.59 -9.46
C ALA A 2 -23.68 -23.13 -9.21
N ALA A 3 -22.96 -22.88 -8.12
CA ALA A 3 -22.37 -21.60 -7.80
C ALA A 3 -21.19 -21.36 -8.75
N THR A 4 -21.40 -20.52 -9.76
CA THR A 4 -20.31 -20.05 -10.61
C THR A 4 -19.54 -18.98 -9.82
N THR A 5 -18.54 -19.40 -9.05
CA THR A 5 -17.54 -18.49 -8.51
C THR A 5 -16.78 -17.88 -9.70
N ALA A 6 -17.20 -16.69 -10.13
CA ALA A 6 -16.42 -15.87 -11.03
C ALA A 6 -15.14 -15.47 -10.28
N SER A 7 -14.08 -16.25 -10.47
CA SER A 7 -12.75 -15.89 -10.04
C SER A 7 -12.32 -14.66 -10.84
N PHE A 8 -12.58 -13.48 -10.31
CA PHE A 8 -11.95 -12.25 -10.79
C PHE A 8 -10.44 -12.48 -10.88
N PRO A 9 -9.74 -12.00 -11.92
CA PRO A 9 -8.31 -11.97 -11.87
C PRO A 9 -7.93 -11.17 -10.63
N LYS A 10 -7.38 -11.85 -9.60
CA LYS A 10 -6.63 -11.14 -8.55
C LYS A 10 -5.71 -10.20 -9.32
N PRO A 11 -5.79 -8.86 -9.14
CA PRO A 11 -4.78 -7.99 -9.72
C PRO A 11 -3.46 -8.61 -9.31
N LEU A 12 -2.67 -9.00 -10.31
CA LEU A 12 -1.48 -9.82 -10.11
C LEU A 12 -0.74 -9.19 -8.94
N LEU A 13 -0.69 -9.91 -7.81
CA LEU A 13 0.08 -9.55 -6.62
C LEU A 13 1.55 -9.69 -7.01
N ASN A 14 1.97 -8.85 -7.94
CA ASN A 14 3.33 -8.74 -8.38
C ASN A 14 3.95 -7.74 -7.42
N PHE A 15 4.58 -8.27 -6.38
CA PHE A 15 5.39 -7.51 -5.42
C PHE A 15 6.67 -6.91 -6.04
N SER A 16 6.76 -6.92 -7.39
CA SER A 16 7.82 -6.25 -8.13
C SER A 16 7.80 -4.73 -7.90
N ALA A 17 8.96 -4.12 -8.10
CA ALA A 17 9.11 -2.67 -8.07
C ALA A 17 8.10 -2.03 -9.04
N LYS A 18 7.23 -1.20 -8.47
CA LYS A 18 6.27 -0.38 -9.20
C LYS A 18 6.90 0.96 -9.62
N PRO A 19 6.56 1.49 -10.80
CA PRO A 19 6.96 2.84 -11.20
C PRO A 19 6.36 3.89 -10.25
N PRO A 20 6.90 5.13 -10.23
CA PRO A 20 6.30 6.21 -9.45
C PRO A 20 4.87 6.48 -9.91
N GLY A 21 4.02 6.86 -8.97
CA GLY A 21 2.62 7.15 -9.21
C GLY A 21 1.67 6.36 -8.32
N VAL A 22 0.38 6.63 -8.50
CA VAL A 22 -0.72 5.85 -7.92
C VAL A 22 -1.34 4.95 -8.97
N GLU A 23 -1.68 3.73 -8.57
CA GLU A 23 -2.46 2.74 -9.32
C GLU A 23 -3.65 2.32 -8.45
N LEU A 24 -4.89 2.48 -8.96
CA LEU A 24 -6.10 2.15 -8.22
C LEU A 24 -7.03 1.26 -9.05
N TRP A 25 -7.48 0.17 -8.44
CA TRP A 25 -8.46 -0.76 -8.97
C TRP A 25 -9.61 -0.90 -7.98
N ALA A 26 -10.86 -0.85 -8.46
CA ALA A 26 -12.03 -1.06 -7.63
C ALA A 26 -13.11 -1.83 -8.39
N VAL A 27 -13.71 -2.82 -7.74
CA VAL A 27 -14.90 -3.53 -8.22
C VAL A 27 -16.06 -3.16 -7.32
N PHE A 28 -17.10 -2.55 -7.90
CA PHE A 28 -18.29 -2.15 -7.18
C PHE A 28 -19.42 -3.15 -7.41
N ASP A 29 -20.05 -3.59 -6.33
CA ASP A 29 -21.28 -4.38 -6.34
C ASP A 29 -22.48 -3.45 -6.10
N VAL A 30 -22.71 -2.55 -7.07
CA VAL A 30 -23.80 -1.56 -7.06
C VAL A 30 -24.46 -1.50 -8.45
N PRO A 31 -25.70 -0.99 -8.56
CA PRO A 31 -26.32 -0.71 -9.85
C PRO A 31 -25.41 0.12 -10.77
N LYS A 32 -25.43 -0.16 -12.08
CA LYS A 32 -24.49 0.43 -13.05
C LYS A 32 -24.49 1.97 -13.04
N ASP A 33 -25.66 2.57 -12.83
CA ASP A 33 -25.88 4.01 -12.72
C ASP A 33 -25.20 4.64 -11.48
N GLN A 34 -24.87 3.84 -10.47
CA GLN A 34 -24.24 4.29 -9.23
C GLN A 34 -22.73 4.05 -9.19
N VAL A 35 -22.16 3.34 -10.17
CA VAL A 35 -20.73 2.98 -10.18
C VAL A 35 -19.85 4.23 -10.24
N ASP A 36 -20.20 5.22 -11.06
CA ASP A 36 -19.40 6.45 -11.19
C ASP A 36 -19.48 7.32 -9.94
N ALA A 37 -20.65 7.40 -9.30
CA ALA A 37 -20.81 8.07 -8.01
C ALA A 37 -19.99 7.36 -6.91
N SER A 38 -19.98 6.02 -6.90
CA SER A 38 -19.18 5.23 -5.97
C SER A 38 -17.68 5.38 -6.18
N TRP A 39 -17.24 5.42 -7.45
CA TRP A 39 -15.86 5.71 -7.82
C TRP A 39 -15.40 7.10 -7.37
N LYS A 40 -16.23 8.12 -7.59
CA LYS A 40 -15.99 9.48 -7.09
C LYS A 40 -15.83 9.48 -5.56
N ASN A 41 -16.76 8.87 -4.84
CA ASN A 41 -16.69 8.82 -3.38
C ASN A 41 -15.42 8.09 -2.89
N LEU A 42 -15.05 6.98 -3.53
CA LEU A 42 -13.84 6.24 -3.20
C LEU A 42 -12.58 7.09 -3.41
N THR A 43 -12.42 7.70 -4.58
CA THR A 43 -11.21 8.48 -4.92
C THR A 43 -11.05 9.69 -4.01
N HIS A 44 -12.14 10.41 -3.70
CA HIS A 44 -12.13 11.52 -2.73
C HIS A 44 -11.82 11.06 -1.30
N THR A 45 -12.38 9.93 -0.87
CA THR A 45 -12.10 9.38 0.47
C THR A 45 -10.65 8.97 0.61
N LEU A 46 -10.07 8.29 -0.40
CA LEU A 46 -8.66 7.90 -0.39
C LEU A 46 -7.73 9.11 -0.44
N SER A 47 -8.09 10.15 -1.19
CA SER A 47 -7.39 11.44 -1.17
C SER A 47 -7.32 12.04 0.22
N GLY A 48 -8.45 12.09 0.93
CA GLY A 48 -8.49 12.61 2.29
C GLY A 48 -7.73 11.75 3.28
N LEU A 49 -7.86 10.42 3.18
CA LEU A 49 -7.18 9.47 4.06
C LEU A 49 -5.67 9.53 3.91
N PHE A 50 -5.17 9.53 2.68
CA PHE A 50 -3.73 9.49 2.40
C PHE A 50 -3.09 10.86 2.23
N CYS A 51 -3.86 11.95 2.19
CA CYS A 51 -3.38 13.28 1.84
C CYS A 51 -2.69 13.29 0.46
N ALA A 52 -3.36 12.71 -0.53
CA ALA A 52 -2.87 12.52 -1.89
C ALA A 52 -3.88 13.02 -2.92
N SER A 53 -3.45 13.22 -4.16
CA SER A 53 -4.27 13.79 -5.24
C SER A 53 -5.11 12.74 -6.01
N ILE A 54 -5.44 11.61 -5.37
CA ILE A 54 -6.19 10.47 -5.93
C ILE A 54 -7.55 10.88 -6.52
N ASN A 55 -8.18 11.93 -6.00
CA ASN A 55 -9.41 12.53 -6.48
C ASN A 55 -9.34 12.98 -7.95
N PHE A 56 -8.15 13.25 -8.51
CA PHE A 56 -8.02 13.54 -9.95
C PHE A 56 -8.34 12.33 -10.85
N LEU A 57 -8.40 11.12 -10.29
CA LEU A 57 -8.91 9.94 -11.00
C LEU A 57 -10.41 10.04 -11.31
N GLU A 58 -11.16 10.92 -10.65
CA GLU A 58 -12.58 11.17 -10.98
C GLU A 58 -12.75 11.56 -12.46
N SER A 59 -11.85 12.40 -12.99
CA SER A 59 -12.07 13.09 -14.27
C SER A 59 -11.13 12.67 -15.41
N SER A 60 -9.94 12.12 -15.13
CA SER A 60 -8.85 12.20 -16.12
C SER A 60 -8.32 10.89 -16.73
N THR A 61 -8.51 9.70 -16.14
CA THR A 61 -7.88 8.47 -16.67
C THR A 61 -8.60 7.18 -16.29
N THR A 62 -9.89 7.26 -15.89
CA THR A 62 -10.60 6.06 -15.46
C THR A 62 -11.01 5.23 -16.67
N TYR A 63 -10.19 4.24 -17.01
CA TYR A 63 -10.57 3.24 -17.98
C TYR A 63 -11.60 2.33 -17.30
N SER A 64 -12.85 2.38 -17.76
CA SER A 64 -13.74 1.24 -17.55
C SER A 64 -13.07 0.04 -18.22
N ALA A 65 -13.03 -1.12 -17.56
CA ALA A 65 -12.39 -2.33 -18.10
C ALA A 65 -13.18 -2.97 -19.26
N HIS A 66 -13.81 -2.17 -20.11
CA HIS A 66 -14.09 -2.60 -21.47
C HIS A 66 -12.73 -2.70 -22.19
N GLU A 67 -12.43 -3.89 -22.72
CA GLU A 67 -11.36 -4.17 -23.71
C GLU A 67 -10.01 -4.74 -23.22
N TRP A 68 -9.82 -5.09 -21.95
CA TRP A 68 -8.68 -5.94 -21.54
C TRP A 68 -9.07 -7.43 -21.49
N GLY A 69 -9.42 -8.01 -22.65
CA GLY A 69 -9.37 -9.46 -22.92
C GLY A 69 -10.39 -10.41 -22.23
N PHE A 70 -11.08 -11.19 -23.07
CA PHE A 70 -11.72 -12.50 -22.82
C PHE A 70 -12.71 -12.72 -21.65
N HIS A 71 -13.05 -11.74 -20.82
CA HIS A 71 -14.13 -11.87 -19.83
C HIS A 71 -15.24 -10.84 -20.04
N PRO A 72 -16.52 -11.25 -19.87
CA PRO A 72 -17.62 -10.31 -19.98
C PRO A 72 -17.43 -9.17 -18.97
N PRO A 73 -17.63 -7.92 -19.41
CA PRO A 73 -17.33 -6.75 -18.60
C PRO A 73 -18.18 -6.77 -17.33
N SER A 74 -17.55 -6.91 -16.16
CA SER A 74 -18.20 -6.58 -14.90
C SER A 74 -18.40 -5.06 -14.91
N GLY A 75 -19.64 -4.59 -15.13
CA GLY A 75 -19.95 -3.16 -15.27
C GLY A 75 -19.48 -2.29 -14.10
N GLY A 76 -19.22 -2.90 -12.93
CA GLY A 76 -18.69 -2.27 -11.73
C GLY A 76 -17.17 -2.15 -11.62
N LEU A 77 -16.37 -2.60 -12.59
CA LEU A 77 -14.90 -2.46 -12.52
C LEU A 77 -14.45 -1.06 -12.97
N ARG A 78 -13.58 -0.43 -12.17
CA ARG A 78 -12.92 0.85 -12.45
C ARG A 78 -11.42 0.73 -12.20
N TYR A 79 -10.64 1.33 -13.09
CA TYR A 79 -9.18 1.39 -13.02
C TYR A 79 -8.70 2.80 -13.35
N GLY A 80 -7.72 3.31 -12.60
CA GLY A 80 -7.12 4.61 -12.86
C GLY A 80 -5.68 4.69 -12.37
N THR A 81 -4.89 5.57 -13.00
CA THR A 81 -3.50 5.84 -12.60
C THR A 81 -3.16 7.33 -12.57
N LEU A 82 -2.28 7.71 -11.65
CA LEU A 82 -1.67 9.04 -11.56
C LEU A 82 -0.14 8.90 -11.55
N PRO A 83 0.53 8.83 -12.71
CA PRO A 83 1.98 8.60 -12.80
C PRO A 83 2.85 9.69 -12.15
N ARG A 84 2.28 10.89 -11.95
CA ARG A 84 2.97 12.05 -11.37
C ARG A 84 2.71 12.21 -9.86
N GLU A 85 1.88 11.36 -9.27
CA GLU A 85 1.58 11.37 -7.84
C GLU A 85 2.61 10.49 -7.10
N ALA A 86 3.73 11.07 -6.71
CA ALA A 86 4.75 10.36 -5.95
C ALA A 86 4.29 10.07 -4.51
N VAL A 87 4.87 9.04 -3.88
CA VAL A 87 4.66 8.76 -2.45
C VAL A 87 5.45 9.76 -1.62
N CYS A 88 4.77 10.48 -0.73
CA CYS A 88 5.33 11.49 0.16
C CYS A 88 5.39 10.97 1.62
N THR A 89 6.19 11.63 2.45
CA THR A 89 6.44 11.22 3.86
C THR A 89 5.19 11.16 4.73
N GLU A 90 4.22 12.00 4.40
CA GLU A 90 2.93 12.16 5.05
C GLU A 90 2.02 10.96 4.81
N ASN A 91 2.12 10.26 3.67
CA ASN A 91 1.27 9.11 3.33
C ASN A 91 1.53 7.91 4.26
N LEU A 92 2.74 7.79 4.84
CA LEU A 92 3.05 6.71 5.78
C LEU A 92 2.25 6.82 7.08
N THR A 93 1.88 8.03 7.51
CA THR A 93 1.12 8.23 8.75
C THR A 93 -0.24 7.54 8.73
N PRO A 94 -1.14 7.80 7.75
CA PRO A 94 -2.41 7.12 7.66
C PRO A 94 -2.24 5.63 7.36
N TRP A 95 -1.23 5.22 6.60
CA TRP A 95 -0.93 3.79 6.38
C TRP A 95 -0.64 3.08 7.71
N LEU A 96 0.26 3.61 8.55
CA LEU A 96 0.55 3.04 9.86
C LEU A 96 -0.67 3.09 10.80
N LYS A 97 -1.55 4.09 10.68
CA LYS A 97 -2.78 4.16 11.50
C LYS A 97 -3.72 2.98 11.28
N LEU A 98 -3.63 2.28 10.15
CA LEU A 98 -4.41 1.08 9.85
C LEU A 98 -3.85 -0.18 10.53
N LEU A 99 -2.65 -0.11 11.13
CA LEU A 99 -2.09 -1.20 11.92
C LEU A 99 -2.54 -1.11 13.38
N PRO A 100 -2.79 -2.25 14.06
CA PRO A 100 -3.31 -2.27 15.44
C PRO A 100 -2.51 -1.41 16.42
N CYS A 101 -1.17 -1.50 16.34
CA CYS A 101 -0.27 -0.75 17.23
C CYS A 101 0.40 0.45 16.56
N ARG A 102 -0.05 0.84 15.35
CA ARG A 102 0.54 1.93 14.58
C ARG A 102 2.05 1.81 14.46
N ASP A 103 2.79 2.83 14.89
CA ASP A 103 4.26 2.90 14.94
C ASP A 103 4.83 2.70 16.37
N LYS A 104 4.03 2.11 17.28
CA LYS A 104 4.33 2.09 18.73
C LYS A 104 4.91 0.78 19.25
N ALA A 105 4.60 -0.36 18.62
CA ALA A 105 5.06 -1.66 19.11
C ALA A 105 5.26 -2.68 17.98
N GLY A 106 6.10 -3.70 18.22
CA GLY A 106 6.38 -4.76 17.25
C GLY A 106 7.18 -4.26 16.04
N LEU A 107 7.03 -4.94 14.89
CA LEU A 107 7.80 -4.62 13.69
C LEU A 107 7.51 -3.22 13.15
N SER A 108 6.28 -2.73 13.31
CA SER A 108 5.89 -1.41 12.83
C SER A 108 6.55 -0.26 13.61
N ALA A 109 7.12 -0.54 14.80
CA ALA A 109 7.95 0.43 15.53
C ALA A 109 9.23 0.81 14.76
N LEU A 110 9.72 -0.06 13.86
CA LEU A 110 10.87 0.23 12.98
C LEU A 110 10.53 1.19 11.85
N LEU A 111 9.25 1.35 11.51
CA LEU A 111 8.80 2.06 10.31
C LEU A 111 8.75 3.58 10.55
N ASP A 112 9.90 4.19 10.87
CA ASP A 112 9.98 5.65 10.92
C ASP A 112 10.13 6.29 9.53
N ARG A 113 9.59 7.50 9.42
CA ARG A 113 9.57 8.26 8.16
C ARG A 113 10.99 8.57 7.68
N PRO A 114 11.91 9.11 8.50
CA PRO A 114 13.23 9.46 8.01
C PRO A 114 14.00 8.28 7.42
N SER A 115 13.93 7.09 8.01
CA SER A 115 14.66 5.92 7.52
C SER A 115 14.05 5.38 6.23
N ILE A 116 12.72 5.30 6.16
CA ILE A 116 12.01 4.80 4.96
C ILE A 116 12.24 5.71 3.75
N TYR A 117 12.06 7.03 3.92
CA TYR A 117 12.09 7.97 2.80
C TYR A 117 13.50 8.46 2.43
N ARG A 118 14.53 8.08 3.20
CA ARG A 118 15.94 8.18 2.78
C ARG A 118 16.39 7.00 1.93
N GLY A 119 15.57 5.95 1.81
CA GLY A 119 15.84 4.81 0.96
C GLY A 119 15.89 5.15 -0.53
N PHE A 120 16.50 4.26 -1.31
CA PHE A 120 16.55 4.37 -2.77
C PHE A 120 15.20 4.07 -3.43
N TYR A 121 14.35 3.31 -2.75
CA TYR A 121 13.02 2.96 -3.23
C TYR A 121 12.07 2.78 -2.05
N HIS A 122 10.83 3.22 -2.23
CA HIS A 122 9.74 2.93 -1.32
C HIS A 122 8.42 2.84 -2.09
N SER A 123 7.55 1.90 -1.72
CA SER A 123 6.19 1.81 -2.23
C SER A 123 5.23 1.31 -1.16
N GLN A 124 4.01 1.81 -1.22
CA GLN A 124 2.91 1.47 -0.31
C GLN A 124 1.78 0.84 -1.12
N TRP A 125 1.21 -0.23 -0.58
CA TRP A 125 0.10 -0.93 -1.19
C TRP A 125 -0.95 -1.27 -0.14
N LEU A 126 -2.20 -1.24 -0.58
CA LEU A 126 -3.39 -1.52 0.21
C LEU A 126 -4.38 -2.31 -0.64
N ARG A 127 -4.99 -3.32 -0.05
CA ARG A 127 -6.13 -4.01 -0.64
C ARG A 127 -7.20 -4.28 0.40
N LEU A 128 -8.42 -3.91 0.06
CA LEU A 128 -9.60 -4.15 0.86
C LEU A 128 -10.48 -5.15 0.11
N THR A 129 -10.93 -6.19 0.80
CA THR A 129 -11.91 -7.14 0.27
C THR A 129 -12.97 -7.38 1.31
N SER A 130 -14.24 -7.33 0.90
CA SER A 130 -15.34 -7.82 1.73
C SER A 130 -15.24 -9.35 1.82
N SER A 131 -15.32 -9.90 3.03
CA SER A 131 -15.34 -11.35 3.28
C SER A 131 -16.47 -11.66 4.24
N GLU A 132 -17.17 -12.75 3.96
CA GLU A 132 -18.12 -13.36 4.90
C GLU A 132 -17.35 -14.25 5.87
N PHE A 133 -17.50 -14.04 7.18
CA PHE A 133 -16.92 -14.89 8.21
C PHE A 133 -18.01 -15.87 8.70
N HIS A 134 -17.91 -17.16 8.36
CA HIS A 134 -18.86 -18.21 8.78
C HIS A 134 -18.49 -18.78 10.17
N SER A 135 -19.44 -19.08 11.06
CA SER A 135 -20.33 -20.26 10.94
C SER A 135 -21.81 -20.06 11.31
N ASN A 136 -22.26 -18.88 11.75
CA ASN A 136 -23.68 -18.65 12.12
C ASN A 136 -24.41 -17.57 11.31
N GLY A 137 -23.81 -17.09 10.21
CA GLY A 137 -24.51 -16.31 9.18
C GLY A 137 -24.98 -14.93 9.61
N MET A 138 -24.06 -14.01 9.96
CA MET A 138 -24.35 -12.56 9.89
C MET A 138 -23.16 -11.59 10.01
N GLU A 139 -21.90 -12.05 10.07
CA GLU A 139 -20.76 -11.10 10.15
C GLU A 139 -20.01 -11.03 8.82
N SER A 140 -20.43 -10.09 7.98
CA SER A 140 -19.59 -9.58 6.90
C SER A 140 -18.54 -8.65 7.50
N GLY A 141 -17.27 -8.83 7.13
CA GLY A 141 -16.21 -7.91 7.54
C GLY A 141 -15.27 -7.57 6.39
N ILE A 142 -14.39 -6.61 6.65
CA ILE A 142 -13.41 -6.14 5.67
C ILE A 142 -12.06 -6.76 6.00
N VAL A 143 -11.49 -7.47 5.04
CA VAL A 143 -10.10 -7.93 5.11
C VAL A 143 -9.21 -6.85 4.52
N LEU A 144 -8.24 -6.41 5.32
CA LEU A 144 -7.27 -5.39 4.96
C LEU A 144 -5.88 -6.02 4.77
N GLU A 145 -5.40 -6.03 3.54
CA GLU A 145 -4.03 -6.42 3.21
C GLU A 145 -3.18 -5.16 2.97
N GLN A 146 -1.97 -5.14 3.54
CA GLN A 146 -1.07 -3.99 3.52
C GLN A 146 0.34 -4.45 3.19
N ALA A 147 1.05 -3.71 2.34
CA ALA A 147 2.47 -3.93 2.08
C ALA A 147 3.23 -2.61 1.97
N LEU A 148 4.43 -2.59 2.54
CA LEU A 148 5.41 -1.52 2.43
C LEU A 148 6.72 -2.14 1.96
N THR A 149 7.15 -1.77 0.76
CA THR A 149 8.42 -2.25 0.19
C THR A 149 9.42 -1.11 0.25
N VAL A 150 10.64 -1.38 0.73
CA VAL A 150 11.71 -0.38 0.83
C VAL A 150 13.05 -0.95 0.37
N VAL A 151 13.87 -0.12 -0.26
CA VAL A 151 15.28 -0.41 -0.52
C VAL A 151 16.11 0.60 0.26
N LEU A 152 16.79 0.12 1.30
CA LEU A 152 17.53 0.95 2.24
C LEU A 152 19.04 0.75 2.07
N GLN A 153 19.80 1.82 2.31
CA GLN A 153 21.25 1.73 2.40
C GLN A 153 21.65 1.63 3.87
N PRO A 154 22.43 0.61 4.28
CA PRO A 154 22.95 0.58 5.63
C PRO A 154 23.98 1.70 5.83
N ASN A 155 23.98 2.32 7.01
CA ASN A 155 24.98 3.33 7.35
C ASN A 155 26.38 2.70 7.31
N SER A 156 27.22 3.18 6.40
CA SER A 156 28.66 2.91 6.45
C SER A 156 29.28 3.93 7.39
N HIS A 157 29.77 3.47 8.54
CA HIS A 157 30.57 4.33 9.41
C HIS A 157 31.86 4.69 8.68
N LYS A 158 31.92 5.87 8.06
CA LYS A 158 33.18 6.47 7.65
C LYS A 158 33.84 7.04 8.90
N MET A 159 34.76 6.29 9.49
CA MET A 159 35.67 6.88 10.47
C MET A 159 36.56 7.87 9.71
N SER A 160 36.26 9.16 9.81
CA SER A 160 37.14 10.22 9.31
C SER A 160 38.34 10.33 10.25
N THR A 161 39.31 9.43 10.09
CA THR A 161 40.64 9.58 10.66
C THR A 161 41.58 9.97 9.53
N THR A 162 42.06 11.21 9.62
CA THR A 162 43.34 11.72 9.12
C THR A 162 44.27 10.64 8.56
N PHE A 163 44.60 10.77 7.26
CA PHE A 163 45.78 10.22 6.58
C PHE A 163 46.30 8.86 7.12
N SER A 164 45.75 7.76 6.60
CA SER A 164 46.46 6.51 6.19
C SER A 164 45.55 5.27 6.31
N SER A 165 45.31 4.62 5.17
CA SER A 165 44.48 3.41 4.97
C SER A 165 42.99 3.53 5.34
N GLU A 166 42.13 3.70 4.33
CA GLU A 166 40.68 3.54 4.48
C GLU A 166 40.35 2.07 4.78
N THR A 167 40.31 1.67 6.04
CA THR A 167 39.64 0.42 6.44
C THR A 167 38.14 0.66 6.38
N LYS A 168 37.53 0.41 5.21
CA LYS A 168 36.07 0.38 5.06
C LYS A 168 35.51 -0.71 5.97
N LEU A 169 35.05 -0.33 7.16
CA LEU A 169 34.28 -1.20 8.03
C LEU A 169 33.03 -1.67 7.28
N GLN A 170 32.77 -2.98 7.32
CA GLN A 170 31.58 -3.56 6.72
C GLN A 170 30.33 -2.91 7.33
N PRO A 171 29.35 -2.49 6.52
CA PRO A 171 28.14 -1.87 7.04
C PRO A 171 27.34 -2.89 7.86
N SER A 172 26.73 -2.42 8.96
CA SER A 172 25.87 -3.27 9.80
C SER A 172 24.48 -3.42 9.16
N TRP A 173 24.06 -4.66 8.98
CA TRP A 173 22.75 -5.03 8.42
C TRP A 173 21.68 -5.33 9.48
N SER A 174 21.95 -5.04 10.75
CA SER A 174 20.93 -5.19 11.79
C SER A 174 19.76 -4.23 11.55
N LEU A 175 18.53 -4.67 11.83
CA LEU A 175 17.33 -3.83 11.70
C LEU A 175 17.48 -2.50 12.45
N SER A 176 18.11 -2.53 13.63
CA SER A 176 18.36 -1.32 14.40
C SER A 176 19.33 -0.34 13.76
N SER A 177 20.29 -0.84 12.98
CA SER A 177 21.24 -0.02 12.25
C SER A 177 20.63 0.54 10.97
N ILE A 178 19.78 -0.23 10.30
CA ILE A 178 19.14 0.15 9.04
C ILE A 178 18.01 1.17 9.29
N PHE A 179 17.17 0.91 10.29
CA PHE A 179 15.98 1.73 10.58
C PHE A 179 16.22 2.76 11.71
N GLY A 180 17.42 2.83 12.28
CA GLY A 180 17.74 3.74 13.40
C GLY A 180 16.94 3.49 14.69
N ARG A 181 16.15 2.41 14.74
CA ARG A 181 15.21 2.10 15.83
C ARG A 181 15.24 0.63 16.19
N LYS A 182 14.94 0.31 17.45
CA LYS A 182 14.82 -1.08 17.90
C LYS A 182 13.36 -1.52 17.87
N VAL A 183 13.14 -2.81 17.65
CA VAL A 183 11.82 -3.43 17.86
C VAL A 183 11.52 -3.35 19.36
N THR A 184 10.42 -2.71 19.74
CA THR A 184 10.01 -2.54 21.14
C THR A 184 8.63 -3.12 21.38
N GLY A 185 8.48 -3.83 22.50
CA GLY A 185 7.19 -4.37 22.95
C GLY A 185 6.60 -5.45 22.02
N ARG A 186 5.41 -5.93 22.39
CA ARG A 186 4.60 -6.85 21.57
C ARG A 186 3.34 -6.10 21.16
N CYS A 187 2.95 -6.26 19.90
CA CYS A 187 1.66 -5.74 19.43
C CYS A 187 0.59 -6.81 19.66
N VAL A 188 -0.30 -6.58 20.63
CA VAL A 188 -1.38 -7.53 20.96
C VAL A 188 -2.65 -7.09 20.23
N LEU A 189 -3.28 -8.03 19.52
CA LEU A 189 -4.62 -7.86 18.96
C LEU A 189 -5.61 -8.13 20.11
N THR A 190 -6.05 -7.07 20.78
CA THR A 190 -7.14 -7.14 21.78
C THR A 190 -8.44 -6.69 21.16
#